data_AF-A0A382XX26-F1
#
_entry.id   AF-A0A382XX26-F1
#
_cell.length_a   1.000
_cell.length_b   1.000
_cell.length_c   1.000
_cell.angle_alpha   90.00
_cell.angle_beta   90.00
_cell.angle_gamma   90.00
#
_symmetry.space_group_name_H-M   'P 1'
#
loop_
_entity.id
_entity.type
_entity.pdbx_description
1 polymer ?
#
loop_
_entity_poly.entity_id
_entity_poly.type
_entity_poly.pdbx_seq_one_letter_code
_entity_poly.pdbx_strand_id
1 'polypeptide(L)' 'RYFASLVNGQGAAKADSLISVATDDLFYQREDRLCSGLRNGVVVDFRGWQDQDRYDDALSVLVHEFTASSASNFPF' A
#
# COMPACT_ATOMS: atom_id res chain seq x y z
N ARG A 1 -18.11 -6.08 -3.45
CA ARG A 1 -18.82 -4.96 -2.78
C ARG A 1 -18.00 -4.26 -1.67
N TYR A 2 -16.77 -4.70 -1.35
CA TYR A 2 -15.92 -4.10 -0.31
C TYR A 2 -15.06 -2.91 -0.76
N PHE A 3 -14.68 -2.80 -2.05
CA PHE A 3 -13.87 -1.67 -2.50
C PHE A 3 -14.60 -0.32 -2.49
N ALA A 4 -15.93 -0.33 -2.64
CA ALA A 4 -16.73 0.89 -2.60
C ALA A 4 -16.76 1.53 -1.20
N SER A 5 -16.58 0.76 -0.12
CA SER A 5 -16.53 1.32 1.23
C SER A 5 -15.19 1.97 1.57
N LEU A 6 -14.12 1.65 0.84
CA LEU A 6 -12.85 2.40 0.93
C LEU A 6 -12.95 3.77 0.26
N VAL A 7 -13.77 3.89 -0.78
CA VAL A 7 -13.88 5.11 -1.62
C VAL A 7 -15.01 6.04 -1.15
N ASN A 8 -16.09 5.51 -0.58
CA ASN A 8 -17.24 6.29 -0.08
C ASN A 8 -17.21 6.55 1.44
N GLY A 9 -16.18 6.08 2.15
CA GLY A 9 -15.94 6.49 3.53
C GLY A 9 -15.56 7.96 3.58
N GLN A 10 -16.51 8.82 3.93
CA GLN A 10 -16.22 10.18 4.35
C GLN A 10 -15.32 10.12 5.59
N GLY A 11 -14.12 10.65 5.45
CA GLY A 11 -13.05 10.56 6.43
C GLY A 11 -11.92 9.79 5.79
N ALA A 12 -10.72 10.38 5.77
CA ALA A 12 -9.49 9.68 5.44
C ALA A 12 -9.52 8.33 6.19
N ALA A 13 -9.88 7.24 5.49
CA ALA A 13 -9.68 5.90 6.00
C ALA A 13 -8.18 5.87 6.20
N LYS A 14 -7.76 6.04 7.46
CA LYS A 14 -6.42 6.44 7.87
C LYS A 14 -5.42 5.92 6.85
N ALA A 15 -4.89 6.82 6.01
CA ALA A 15 -3.88 6.44 5.01
C ALA A 15 -2.71 5.70 5.70
N ASP A 16 -2.53 5.96 7.00
CA ASP A 16 -1.63 5.28 7.93
C ASP A 16 -1.86 3.76 8.13
N SER A 17 -2.98 3.19 7.69
CA SER A 17 -3.31 1.77 7.92
C SER A 17 -3.30 0.91 6.66
N LEU A 18 -3.06 1.49 5.47
CA LEU A 18 -3.22 0.79 4.20
C LEU A 18 -1.90 0.77 3.44
N ILE A 19 -1.31 -0.42 3.33
CA ILE A 19 -0.11 -0.67 2.54
C ILE A 19 -0.55 -1.07 1.14
N SER A 20 -0.24 -0.24 0.14
CA SER A 20 -0.52 -0.54 -1.26
C SER A 20 0.63 -1.33 -1.86
N VAL A 21 0.34 -2.42 -2.56
CA VAL A 21 1.36 -3.25 -3.23
C VAL A 21 1.22 -3.08 -4.74
N ALA A 22 2.23 -2.50 -5.38
CA ALA A 22 2.25 -2.28 -6.83
C ALA A 22 2.96 -3.44 -7.54
N THR A 23 2.21 -4.31 -8.21
CA THR A 23 2.78 -5.48 -8.94
C THR A 23 3.04 -5.19 -10.41
N ASP A 24 2.47 -4.10 -10.93
CA ASP A 24 2.53 -3.70 -12.32
C ASP A 24 2.53 -2.16 -12.45
N ASP A 25 2.64 -1.68 -13.70
CA ASP A 25 2.65 -0.25 -13.99
C ASP A 25 1.27 0.40 -13.94
N LEU A 26 0.18 -0.39 -13.90
CA LEU A 26 -1.18 0.14 -13.93
C LEU A 26 -1.45 1.03 -12.71
N PHE A 27 -0.87 0.67 -11.55
CA PHE A 27 -0.95 1.47 -10.34
C PHE A 27 -0.37 2.89 -10.51
N TYR A 28 0.67 3.05 -11.32
CA TYR A 28 1.29 4.34 -11.61
C TYR A 28 0.68 5.05 -12.82
N GLN A 29 0.19 4.30 -13.81
CA GLN A 29 -0.38 4.86 -15.04
C GLN A 29 -1.81 5.37 -14.86
N ARG A 30 -2.59 4.81 -13.92
CA ARG A 30 -3.97 5.27 -13.69
C ARG A 30 -3.99 6.55 -12.88
N GLU A 31 -4.68 7.56 -13.39
CA GLU A 31 -4.86 8.87 -12.74
C GLU A 31 -6.22 8.99 -12.03
N ASP A 32 -6.93 7.88 -11.82
CA ASP A 32 -8.18 7.93 -11.08
C ASP A 32 -7.98 8.31 -9.60
N ARG A 33 -9.08 8.74 -8.97
CA ARG A 33 -9.09 9.21 -7.58
C ARG A 33 -8.61 8.13 -6.59
N LEU A 34 -8.80 6.85 -6.91
CA LEU A 34 -8.40 5.75 -6.04
C LEU A 34 -6.89 5.53 -6.10
N CYS A 35 -6.32 5.31 -7.30
CA CYS A 35 -4.88 5.13 -7.47
C CYS A 35 -4.10 6.35 -6.97
N SER A 36 -4.60 7.56 -7.24
CA SER A 36 -4.00 8.79 -6.71
C SER A 36 -4.09 8.87 -5.19
N GLY A 37 -5.19 8.43 -4.58
CA GLY A 37 -5.32 8.36 -3.12
C GLY A 37 -4.40 7.32 -2.49
N LEU A 38 -4.29 6.13 -3.08
CA LEU A 38 -3.42 5.04 -2.61
C LEU A 38 -1.93 5.41 -2.70
N ARG A 39 -1.53 6.16 -3.74
CA ARG A 39 -0.15 6.67 -3.89
C ARG A 39 0.26 7.70 -2.83
N ASN A 40 -0.69 8.32 -2.15
CA ASN A 40 -0.39 9.24 -1.05
C ASN A 40 -0.08 8.50 0.27
N GLY A 41 -0.30 7.18 0.33
CA GLY A 41 0.02 6.33 1.48
C GLY A 41 1.31 5.54 1.30
N VAL A 42 1.49 4.49 2.11
CA VAL A 42 2.63 3.57 1.97
C VAL A 42 2.43 2.71 0.72
N VAL A 43 3.40 2.74 -0.19
CA VAL A 43 3.42 1.92 -1.40
C VAL A 43 4.67 1.07 -1.42
N VAL A 44 4.50 -0.24 -1.54
CA VAL A 44 5.58 -1.20 -1.76
C VAL A 44 5.57 -1.63 -3.23
N ASP A 45 6.66 -1.36 -3.92
CA ASP A 45 6.82 -1.66 -5.34
C ASP A 45 7.36 -3.09 -5.52
N PHE A 46 6.52 -3.96 -6.07
CA PHE A 46 6.83 -5.34 -6.44
C PHE A 46 7.05 -5.49 -7.96
N ARG A 47 7.17 -4.41 -8.73
CA ARG A 47 7.45 -4.53 -10.16
C ARG A 47 8.82 -5.15 -10.39
N GLY A 48 8.87 -6.11 -11.30
CA GLY A 48 10.09 -6.89 -11.55
C GLY A 48 10.36 -7.96 -10.49
N TRP A 49 9.34 -8.39 -9.73
CA TRP A 49 9.40 -9.49 -8.75
C TRP A 49 9.90 -10.83 -9.30
N GLN A 50 10.04 -10.98 -10.63
CA GLN A 50 10.69 -12.12 -11.24
C GLN A 50 12.20 -12.16 -10.96
N ASP A 51 12.79 -11.01 -10.63
CA ASP A 51 14.14 -10.89 -10.11
C ASP A 51 14.10 -11.16 -8.59
N GLN A 52 14.85 -12.19 -8.16
CA GLN A 52 14.83 -12.66 -6.77
C GLN A 52 15.32 -11.58 -5.79
N ASP A 53 16.34 -10.82 -6.17
CA ASP A 53 16.90 -9.77 -5.31
C ASP A 53 15.87 -8.64 -5.12
N ARG A 54 15.14 -8.27 -6.19
CA ARG A 54 14.05 -7.29 -6.11
C ARG A 54 12.87 -7.80 -5.31
N TYR A 55 12.54 -9.08 -5.43
CA TYR A 55 11.47 -9.69 -4.65
C TYR A 55 11.81 -9.67 -3.16
N ASP A 56 13.02 -10.10 -2.79
CA ASP A 56 13.46 -10.17 -1.40
C ASP A 56 13.54 -8.77 -0.75
N ASP A 57 14.00 -7.77 -1.52
CA ASP A 57 14.01 -6.37 -1.08
C ASP A 57 12.58 -5.82 -0.86
N ALA A 58 11.69 -5.98 -1.84
CA ALA A 58 10.30 -5.54 -1.74
C ALA A 58 9.55 -6.26 -0.59
N LEU A 59 9.82 -7.55 -0.39
CA LEU A 59 9.26 -8.33 0.70
C LEU A 59 9.75 -7.84 2.07
N SER A 60 11.04 -7.54 2.19
CA SER A 60 11.62 -6.95 3.41
C SER A 60 10.93 -5.63 3.78
N VAL A 61 10.73 -4.75 2.79
CA VAL A 61 10.01 -3.48 2.97
C VAL A 61 8.56 -3.74 3.40
N LEU A 62 7.86 -4.67 2.76
CA LEU A 62 6.48 -5.01 3.12
C LEU A 62 6.36 -5.50 4.57
N VAL A 63 7.25 -6.39 5.00
CA VAL A 63 7.27 -6.91 6.37
C VAL A 63 7.57 -5.77 7.36
N HIS A 64 8.52 -4.89 7.03
CA HIS A 64 8.84 -3.73 7.85
C HIS A 64 7.60 -2.85 8.06
N GLU A 65 6.95 -2.42 6.98
CA GLU A 65 5.77 -1.55 7.04
C GLU A 65 4.62 -2.20 7.81
N PHE A 66 4.40 -3.50 7.63
CA PHE A 66 3.38 -4.25 8.36
C PHE A 66 3.67 -4.29 9.88
N THR A 67 4.91 -4.54 10.27
CA THR A 67 5.31 -4.56 11.69
C THR A 67 5.30 -3.17 12.32
N ALA A 68 5.71 -2.14 11.59
CA ALA A 68 5.67 -0.75 12.03
C ALA A 68 4.23 -0.26 12.24
N SER A 69 3.31 -0.62 11.34
CA SER A 69 1.87 -0.34 11.47
C SER A 69 1.23 -1.08 12.66
N SER A 70 1.74 -2.27 13.00
CA SER A 70 1.28 -3.02 14.17
C SER A 70 1.74 -2.39 15.50
N ALA A 71 2.93 -1.79 15.52
CA ALA A 71 3.50 -1.14 16.71
C ALA A 71 2.82 0.19 17.05
N SER A 72 2.34 0.94 16.05
CA SER A 72 1.66 2.23 16.24
C SER A 72 0.22 2.11 16.77
N ASN A 73 -0.35 0.89 16.81
CA ASN A 73 -1.71 0.61 17.29
C ASN A 73 -1.80 0.21 18.78
N PHE A 74 -0.67 0.15 19.51
CA PHE A 74 -0.68 -0.09 20.96
C PHE A 74 -0.20 1.17 21.71
N PRO A 75 -1.10 1.98 22.29
CA PRO A 75 -0.72 2.98 23.26
C PRO A 75 -0.53 2.26 24.60
N PHE A 76 0.64 2.39 25.20
CA PHE A 76 0.72 2.34 26.66
C PHE A 76 0.08 3.60 27.25
#